data_AF-A0A3D4QVU4-F1
#
_entry.id   AF-A0A3D4QVU4-F1
#
_cell.length_a   1.000
_cell.length_b   1.000
_cell.length_c   1.000
_cell.angle_alpha   90.00
_cell.angle_beta   90.00
_cell.angle_gamma   90.00
#
_symmetry.space_group_name_H-M   'P 1'
#
loop_
_entity.id
_entity.type
_entity.pdbx_description
1 polymer ?
#
loop_
_entity_poly.entity_id
_entity_poly.type
_entity_poly.pdbx_seq_one_letter_code
_entity_poly.pdbx_strand_id
1 'polypeptide(L)'
;MQVIKAIWDFFQNEILGMNWLNELVGSGLSALGLDLSNRWVASAQLFVYDTIKITLLLCSLIFLISYIQSYFPPERSKRILGRFRGIGANTVAALLGTVTPFCSCSSIPIFMGFTSAGLPLGVTFSFLISSPMVDLGSLVLLMSIFGTPVAVLYVVLGLVIAVVGGTIIEKLKMEKYVESFISKGGSADIESPELTRRDRVVYAKEQVVDTFKKVFPYILVGVGIGAAIHNWIPEEWV
;
A
#
# COMPACT_ATOMS: atom_id res chain seq x y z
N MET A 1 -10.19 30.87 0.82
CA MET A 1 -10.02 29.91 -0.30
C MET A 1 -8.61 29.92 -0.88
N GLN A 2 -7.99 31.07 -1.17
CA GLN A 2 -6.61 31.14 -1.72
C GLN A 2 -5.53 30.58 -0.77
N VAL A 3 -5.62 30.83 0.54
CA VAL A 3 -4.64 30.29 1.51
C VAL A 3 -4.68 28.76 1.58
N ILE A 4 -5.87 28.16 1.55
CA ILE A 4 -6.03 26.69 1.53
C ILE A 4 -5.46 26.13 0.23
N LYS A 5 -5.69 26.81 -0.91
CA LYS A 5 -5.15 26.40 -2.20
C LYS A 5 -3.61 26.49 -2.23
N ALA A 6 -3.04 27.56 -1.68
CA ALA A 6 -1.59 27.72 -1.58
C ALA A 6 -0.94 26.69 -0.65
N ILE A 7 -1.57 26.35 0.49
CA ILE A 7 -1.11 25.28 1.38
C ILE A 7 -1.21 23.92 0.68
N TRP A 8 -2.29 23.68 -0.08
CA TRP A 8 -2.48 22.46 -0.83
C TRP A 8 -1.45 22.31 -1.95
N ASP A 9 -1.21 23.37 -2.73
CA ASP A 9 -0.22 23.39 -3.81
C ASP A 9 1.19 23.22 -3.25
N PHE A 10 1.52 23.83 -2.12
CA PHE A 10 2.79 23.61 -1.43
C PHE A 10 2.96 22.15 -0.99
N PHE A 11 1.94 21.56 -0.35
CA PHE A 11 2.00 20.17 0.09
C PHE A 11 2.09 19.21 -1.10
N GLN A 12 1.37 19.49 -2.18
CA GLN A 12 1.37 18.66 -3.37
C GLN A 12 2.68 18.78 -4.14
N ASN A 13 3.28 19.96 -4.25
CA ASN A 13 4.48 20.18 -5.05
C ASN A 13 5.78 19.88 -4.29
N GLU A 14 5.88 20.26 -3.02
CA GLU A 14 7.11 20.12 -2.25
C GLU A 14 7.18 18.80 -1.47
N ILE A 15 6.06 18.36 -0.90
CA ILE A 15 6.04 17.14 -0.06
C ILE A 15 5.76 15.89 -0.90
N LEU A 16 4.70 15.90 -1.72
CA LEU A 16 4.37 14.74 -2.58
C LEU A 16 5.12 14.77 -3.91
N GLY A 17 5.23 15.96 -4.51
CA GLY A 17 5.93 16.20 -5.76
C GLY A 17 7.44 16.17 -5.58
N MET A 18 7.98 16.58 -4.43
CA MET A 18 9.43 16.68 -4.19
C MET A 18 10.15 17.47 -5.30
N ASN A 19 9.58 18.58 -5.77
CA ASN A 19 10.18 19.36 -6.86
C ASN A 19 11.59 19.85 -6.51
N TRP A 20 11.85 20.16 -5.23
CA TRP A 20 13.19 20.43 -4.71
C TRP A 20 14.20 19.30 -5.00
N LEU A 21 13.77 18.03 -4.98
CA LEU A 21 14.64 16.89 -5.27
C LEU A 21 14.96 16.84 -6.77
N ASN A 22 13.99 17.16 -7.62
CA ASN A 22 14.20 17.25 -9.07
C ASN A 22 15.22 18.34 -9.41
N GLU A 23 15.07 19.53 -8.80
CA GLU A 23 16.02 20.63 -8.97
C GLU A 23 17.41 20.31 -8.41
N LEU A 24 17.50 19.59 -7.29
CA LEU A 24 18.77 19.19 -6.68
C LEU A 24 19.50 18.13 -7.52
N VAL A 25 18.78 17.15 -8.06
CA VAL A 25 19.36 16.16 -8.99
C VAL A 25 19.77 16.85 -10.29
N GLY A 26 18.93 17.72 -10.85
CA GLY A 26 19.25 18.45 -12.10
C GLY A 26 20.42 19.43 -11.98
N SER A 27 20.51 20.17 -10.86
CA SER A 27 21.65 21.04 -10.58
C SER A 27 22.94 20.26 -10.33
N GLY A 28 22.85 19.09 -9.67
CA GLY A 28 23.99 18.18 -9.51
C GLY A 28 24.51 17.62 -10.83
N LEU A 29 23.63 17.21 -11.75
CA LEU A 29 24.02 16.74 -13.08
C LEU A 29 24.58 17.87 -13.96
N SER A 30 24.02 19.08 -13.84
CA SER A 30 24.51 20.27 -14.56
C SER A 30 25.90 20.70 -14.06
N ALA A 31 26.17 20.58 -12.76
CA ALA A 31 27.48 20.84 -12.17
C ALA A 31 28.56 19.84 -12.60
N LEU A 32 28.16 18.63 -13.03
CA LEU A 32 29.03 17.62 -13.64
C LEU A 32 29.26 17.84 -15.15
N GLY A 33 28.69 18.90 -15.73
CA GLY A 33 28.85 19.25 -17.15
C GLY A 33 28.01 18.40 -18.11
N LEU A 34 26.99 17.70 -17.61
CA LEU A 34 26.07 16.91 -18.42
C LEU A 34 24.91 17.78 -18.87
N ASP A 35 24.74 17.89 -20.19
CA ASP A 35 23.68 18.69 -20.79
C ASP A 35 22.32 17.97 -20.67
N LEU A 36 21.38 18.61 -19.98
CA LEU A 36 20.02 18.11 -19.73
C LEU A 36 19.19 17.98 -21.02
N SER A 37 19.64 18.58 -22.12
CA SER A 37 19.07 18.39 -23.46
C SER A 37 19.35 17.00 -24.05
N ASN A 38 20.30 16.25 -23.49
CA ASN A 38 20.60 14.90 -23.93
C ASN A 38 19.64 13.89 -23.28
N ARG A 39 18.92 13.13 -24.11
CA ARG A 39 17.89 12.15 -23.67
C ARG A 39 18.41 11.15 -22.63
N TRP A 40 19.68 10.76 -22.73
CA TRP A 40 20.31 9.86 -21.75
C TRP A 40 20.47 10.50 -20.37
N VAL A 41 20.84 11.77 -20.33
CA VAL A 41 21.02 12.56 -19.09
C VAL A 41 19.66 12.82 -18.46
N ALA A 42 18.64 13.15 -19.27
CA ALA A 42 17.27 13.32 -18.81
C ALA A 42 16.67 12.00 -18.25
N SER A 43 16.90 10.85 -18.90
CA SER A 43 16.49 9.54 -18.37
C SER A 43 17.19 9.19 -17.06
N ALA A 44 18.48 9.51 -16.94
CA ALA A 44 19.22 9.28 -15.70
C ALA A 44 18.71 10.17 -14.55
N GLN A 45 18.39 11.44 -14.82
CA GLN A 45 17.76 12.32 -13.84
C GLN A 45 16.40 11.78 -13.39
N LEU A 46 15.52 11.41 -14.33
CA LEU A 46 14.21 10.84 -14.02
C LEU A 46 14.34 9.57 -13.19
N PHE A 47 15.26 8.67 -13.58
CA PHE A 47 15.51 7.44 -12.84
C PHE A 47 15.91 7.69 -11.39
N VAL A 48 16.89 8.59 -11.15
CA VAL A 48 17.38 8.91 -9.81
C VAL A 48 16.29 9.60 -8.99
N TYR A 49 15.62 10.59 -9.58
CA TYR A 49 14.53 11.33 -8.96
C TYR A 49 13.38 10.39 -8.55
N ASP A 50 12.86 9.57 -9.47
CA ASP A 50 11.74 8.66 -9.21
C ASP A 50 12.14 7.55 -8.23
N THR A 51 13.36 7.02 -8.33
CA THR A 51 13.85 6.00 -7.38
C THR A 51 13.89 6.54 -5.97
N ILE A 52 14.44 7.74 -5.76
CA ILE A 52 14.52 8.37 -4.44
C ILE A 52 13.12 8.75 -3.95
N LYS A 53 12.30 9.35 -4.81
CA LYS A 53 10.93 9.78 -4.50
C LYS A 53 10.06 8.61 -4.06
N ILE A 54 9.98 7.54 -4.86
CA ILE A 54 9.18 6.35 -4.54
C ILE A 54 9.71 5.68 -3.28
N THR A 55 11.04 5.57 -3.13
CA THR A 55 11.65 4.99 -1.92
C THR A 55 11.26 5.75 -0.66
N LEU A 56 11.37 7.08 -0.66
CA LEU A 56 11.02 7.91 0.49
C LEU A 56 9.52 7.86 0.80
N LEU A 57 8.68 7.96 -0.22
CA LEU A 57 7.22 7.84 -0.06
C LEU A 57 6.83 6.48 0.52
N LEU A 58 7.39 5.39 -0.01
CA LEU A 58 7.11 4.03 0.42
C LEU A 58 7.57 3.80 1.88
N CYS A 59 8.81 4.19 2.22
CA CYS A 59 9.32 4.06 3.59
C CYS A 59 8.50 4.88 4.59
N SER A 60 8.14 6.12 4.25
CA SER A 60 7.30 6.98 5.09
C SER A 60 5.90 6.38 5.31
N LEU A 61 5.28 5.90 4.23
CA LEU A 61 3.97 5.27 4.27
C LEU A 61 3.98 3.99 5.12
N ILE A 62 4.94 3.09 4.90
CA ILE A 62 5.08 1.84 5.66
C ILE A 62 5.32 2.15 7.15
N PHE A 63 6.14 3.16 7.46
CA PHE A 63 6.38 3.57 8.84
C PHE A 63 5.08 4.02 9.50
N LEU A 64 4.33 4.91 8.84
CA LEU A 64 3.08 5.48 9.37
C LEU A 64 2.02 4.40 9.57
N ILE A 65 1.85 3.53 8.58
CA ILE A 65 0.92 2.40 8.65
C ILE A 65 1.33 1.42 9.77
N SER A 66 2.61 1.03 9.85
CA SER A 66 3.10 0.10 10.87
C SER A 66 3.00 0.70 12.27
N TYR A 67 3.22 2.00 12.40
CA TYR A 67 3.04 2.73 13.65
C TYR A 67 1.57 2.72 14.08
N ILE A 68 0.62 2.97 13.16
CA ILE A 68 -0.81 2.89 13.45
C ILE A 68 -1.23 1.45 13.80
N GLN A 69 -0.76 0.44 13.05
CA GLN A 69 -1.04 -0.97 13.34
C GLN A 69 -0.53 -1.39 14.72
N SER A 70 0.58 -0.81 15.19
CA SER A 70 1.08 -1.04 16.55
C SER A 70 0.09 -0.62 17.65
N TYR A 71 -0.87 0.26 17.37
CA TYR A 71 -1.99 0.59 18.27
C TYR A 71 -3.21 -0.34 18.10
N PHE A 72 -3.40 -0.91 16.91
CA PHE A 72 -4.52 -1.78 16.55
C PHE A 72 -4.02 -3.13 16.04
N PRO A 73 -3.49 -3.98 16.94
CA PRO A 73 -2.92 -5.26 16.55
C PRO A 73 -4.01 -6.21 16.03
N PRO A 74 -3.67 -7.09 15.06
CA PRO A 74 -4.61 -7.94 14.34
C PRO A 74 -5.49 -8.82 15.24
N GLU A 75 -5.03 -9.14 16.44
CA GLU A 75 -5.74 -9.91 17.46
C GLU A 75 -7.01 -9.20 17.97
N ARG A 76 -6.99 -7.86 18.06
CA ARG A 76 -8.19 -7.08 18.41
C ARG A 76 -9.22 -7.14 17.29
N SER A 77 -8.76 -7.04 16.05
CA SER A 77 -9.61 -7.20 14.86
C SER A 77 -10.21 -8.61 14.80
N LYS A 78 -9.45 -9.67 15.14
CA LYS A 78 -10.01 -11.02 15.33
C LYS A 78 -11.12 -11.06 16.36
N ARG A 79 -10.95 -10.42 17.53
CA ARG A 79 -11.99 -10.47 18.59
C ARG A 79 -13.31 -9.85 18.15
N ILE A 80 -13.25 -8.86 17.25
CA ILE A 80 -14.41 -8.20 16.64
C ILE A 80 -14.98 -9.06 15.51
N LEU A 81 -14.13 -9.54 14.59
CA LEU A 81 -14.54 -10.29 13.39
C LEU A 81 -14.98 -11.73 13.70
N GLY A 82 -14.39 -12.35 14.73
CA GLY A 82 -14.73 -13.70 15.20
C GLY A 82 -16.13 -13.82 15.82
N ARG A 83 -16.82 -12.69 16.06
CA ARG A 83 -18.25 -12.67 16.42
C ARG A 83 -19.16 -12.91 15.22
N PHE A 84 -18.67 -12.66 14.00
CA PHE A 84 -19.39 -12.87 12.77
C PHE A 84 -18.98 -14.22 12.14
N ARG A 85 -19.90 -14.90 11.47
CA ARG A 85 -19.64 -16.20 10.81
C ARG A 85 -20.08 -16.18 9.35
N GLY A 86 -19.33 -16.88 8.50
CA GLY A 86 -19.62 -17.04 7.08
C GLY A 86 -19.65 -15.72 6.31
N ILE A 87 -20.63 -15.56 5.43
CA ILE A 87 -20.76 -14.42 4.50
C ILE A 87 -20.75 -13.06 5.24
N GLY A 88 -21.36 -12.98 6.43
CA GLY A 88 -21.36 -11.74 7.21
C GLY A 88 -19.95 -11.32 7.67
N ALA A 89 -19.08 -12.27 7.99
CA ALA A 89 -17.69 -11.98 8.34
C ALA A 89 -16.89 -11.52 7.12
N ASN A 90 -17.14 -12.13 5.95
CA ASN A 90 -16.49 -11.75 4.68
C ASN A 90 -16.87 -10.31 4.28
N THR A 91 -18.13 -9.92 4.43
CA THR A 91 -18.59 -8.54 4.16
C THR A 91 -17.94 -7.53 5.10
N VAL A 92 -17.90 -7.81 6.41
CA VAL A 92 -17.25 -6.91 7.39
C VAL A 92 -15.76 -6.78 7.11
N ALA A 93 -15.09 -7.87 6.73
CA ALA A 93 -13.68 -7.85 6.37
C ALA A 93 -13.40 -7.07 5.08
N ALA A 94 -14.24 -7.19 4.06
CA ALA A 94 -14.13 -6.41 2.82
C ALA A 94 -14.35 -4.91 3.08
N LEU A 95 -15.36 -4.55 3.91
CA LEU A 95 -15.58 -3.17 4.32
C LEU A 95 -14.40 -2.59 5.10
N LEU A 96 -13.82 -3.37 6.03
CA LEU A 96 -12.60 -2.94 6.71
C LEU A 96 -11.44 -2.75 5.74
N GLY A 97 -11.26 -3.64 4.77
CA GLY A 97 -10.24 -3.49 3.72
C GLY A 97 -10.43 -2.21 2.92
N THR A 98 -11.69 -1.85 2.61
CA THR A 98 -12.04 -0.62 1.88
C THR A 98 -11.70 0.64 2.69
N VAL A 99 -11.99 0.63 4.00
CA VAL A 99 -11.71 1.78 4.89
C VAL A 99 -10.22 1.88 5.24
N THR A 100 -9.51 0.75 5.21
CA THR A 100 -8.07 0.66 5.50
C THR A 100 -7.32 0.26 4.24
N PRO A 101 -7.01 1.22 3.34
CA PRO A 101 -6.35 0.95 2.08
C PRO A 101 -4.89 0.60 2.32
N PHE A 102 -4.66 -0.66 2.68
CA PHE A 102 -3.34 -1.23 2.83
C PHE A 102 -2.81 -1.57 1.46
N CYS A 103 -1.67 -0.97 1.13
CA CYS A 103 -0.92 -1.39 -0.05
C CYS A 103 -0.48 -2.85 0.11
N SER A 104 -0.24 -3.53 -1.02
CA SER A 104 0.19 -4.94 -1.07
C SER A 104 1.38 -5.25 -0.15
N CYS A 105 2.21 -4.26 0.15
CA CYS A 105 3.35 -4.37 1.05
C CYS A 105 2.95 -4.59 2.53
N SER A 106 1.83 -3.99 2.94
CA SER A 106 1.32 -4.04 4.32
C SER A 106 0.20 -5.06 4.51
N SER A 107 -0.43 -5.51 3.42
CA SER A 107 -1.51 -6.50 3.47
C SER A 107 -0.99 -7.91 3.81
N ILE A 108 0.25 -8.26 3.42
CA ILE A 108 0.85 -9.57 3.68
C ILE A 108 1.09 -9.81 5.20
N PRO A 109 1.74 -8.91 5.96
CA PRO A 109 1.85 -9.06 7.42
C PRO A 109 0.50 -9.14 8.13
N ILE A 110 -0.48 -8.33 7.71
CA ILE A 110 -1.83 -8.38 8.28
C ILE A 110 -2.50 -9.72 7.98
N PHE A 111 -2.38 -10.22 6.75
CA PHE A 111 -2.88 -11.54 6.39
C PHE A 111 -2.29 -12.60 7.30
N MET A 112 -0.96 -12.64 7.42
CA MET A 112 -0.27 -13.59 8.30
C MET A 112 -0.78 -13.48 9.75
N GLY A 113 -0.93 -12.26 10.28
CA GLY A 113 -1.46 -12.00 11.62
C GLY A 113 -2.92 -12.45 11.80
N PHE A 114 -3.79 -12.19 10.83
CA PHE A 114 -5.20 -12.64 10.88
C PHE A 114 -5.32 -14.17 10.81
N THR A 115 -4.53 -14.81 9.94
CA THR A 115 -4.51 -16.26 9.80
C THR A 115 -3.85 -16.97 10.97
N SER A 116 -2.76 -16.44 11.54
CA SER A 116 -2.13 -16.99 12.75
C SER A 116 -3.04 -16.80 13.97
N ALA A 117 -3.77 -15.69 14.02
CA ALA A 117 -4.81 -15.51 15.02
C ALA A 117 -5.96 -16.52 14.83
N GLY A 118 -6.09 -17.20 13.69
CA GLY A 118 -7.12 -18.24 13.47
C GLY A 118 -8.45 -17.69 12.97
N LEU A 119 -8.44 -16.55 12.26
CA LEU A 119 -9.59 -16.15 11.44
C LEU A 119 -9.76 -17.14 10.26
N PRO A 120 -11.00 -17.44 9.83
CA PRO A 120 -11.24 -18.26 8.66
C PRO A 120 -10.56 -17.66 7.43
N LEU A 121 -9.95 -18.50 6.58
CA LEU A 121 -9.21 -18.00 5.42
C LEU A 121 -10.03 -17.11 4.50
N GLY A 122 -11.31 -17.43 4.29
CA GLY A 122 -12.19 -16.62 3.44
C GLY A 122 -12.32 -15.16 3.90
N VAL A 123 -12.31 -14.94 5.22
CA VAL A 123 -12.41 -13.60 5.82
C VAL A 123 -11.14 -12.82 5.53
N THR A 124 -9.98 -13.45 5.73
CA THR A 124 -8.68 -12.82 5.48
C THR A 124 -8.46 -12.53 4.00
N PHE A 125 -8.86 -13.44 3.11
CA PHE A 125 -8.79 -13.23 1.67
C PHE A 125 -9.77 -12.16 1.18
N SER A 126 -10.98 -12.07 1.74
CA SER A 126 -11.91 -10.97 1.43
C SER A 126 -11.31 -9.61 1.74
N PHE A 127 -10.66 -9.48 2.91
CA PHE A 127 -9.92 -8.28 3.29
C PHE A 127 -8.74 -8.00 2.33
N LEU A 128 -7.91 -9.02 2.05
CA LEU A 128 -6.76 -8.89 1.16
C LEU A 128 -7.14 -8.44 -0.26
N ILE A 129 -8.24 -8.96 -0.79
CA ILE A 129 -8.73 -8.61 -2.14
C ILE A 129 -9.30 -7.19 -2.13
N SER A 130 -10.11 -6.86 -1.12
CA SER A 130 -10.79 -5.56 -1.06
C SER A 130 -9.82 -4.39 -0.80
N SER A 131 -8.77 -4.60 -0.02
CA SER A 131 -7.90 -3.52 0.45
C SER A 131 -7.15 -2.76 -0.66
N PRO A 132 -6.52 -3.43 -1.66
CA PRO A 132 -5.96 -2.74 -2.82
C PRO A 132 -6.99 -2.45 -3.92
N MET A 133 -8.15 -3.13 -3.94
CA MET A 133 -9.15 -2.94 -4.99
C MET A 133 -10.03 -1.71 -4.77
N VAL A 134 -10.32 -1.33 -3.53
CA VAL A 134 -11.25 -0.22 -3.25
C VAL A 134 -10.60 0.70 -2.23
N ASP A 135 -9.73 1.61 -2.69
CA ASP A 135 -9.11 2.62 -1.85
C ASP A 135 -9.77 4.01 -2.02
N LEU A 136 -9.69 4.83 -0.96
CA LEU A 136 -10.28 6.17 -0.95
C LEU A 136 -9.75 7.08 -2.06
N GLY A 137 -8.47 6.95 -2.43
CA GLY A 137 -7.83 7.76 -3.46
C GLY A 137 -8.39 7.44 -4.84
N SER A 138 -8.45 6.17 -5.20
CA SER A 138 -9.09 5.71 -6.44
C SER A 138 -10.55 6.15 -6.50
N LEU A 139 -11.29 6.12 -5.39
CA LEU A 139 -12.68 6.57 -5.34
C LEU A 139 -12.84 8.06 -5.58
N VAL A 140 -12.01 8.90 -4.96
CA VAL A 140 -12.03 10.36 -5.19
C VAL A 140 -11.70 10.67 -6.65
N LEU A 141 -10.71 9.98 -7.22
CA LEU A 141 -10.32 10.15 -8.61
C LEU A 141 -11.42 9.71 -9.58
N LEU A 142 -12.01 8.54 -9.38
CA LEU A 142 -13.16 8.05 -10.13
C LEU A 142 -14.36 8.99 -10.05
N MET A 143 -14.66 9.50 -8.86
CA MET A 143 -15.77 10.44 -8.65
C MET A 143 -15.51 11.77 -9.38
N SER A 144 -14.26 12.24 -9.42
CA SER A 144 -13.86 13.46 -10.12
C SER A 144 -13.97 13.32 -11.64
N ILE A 145 -13.55 12.18 -12.19
CA ILE A 145 -13.47 11.97 -13.64
C ILE A 145 -14.79 11.47 -14.23
N PHE A 146 -15.40 10.45 -13.61
CA PHE A 146 -16.56 9.72 -14.15
C PHE A 146 -17.87 10.03 -13.40
N GLY A 147 -17.80 10.79 -12.31
CA GLY A 147 -18.94 11.14 -11.47
C GLY A 147 -19.29 10.08 -10.43
N THR A 148 -20.15 10.48 -9.48
CA THR A 148 -20.62 9.64 -8.37
C THR A 148 -21.25 8.29 -8.76
N PRO A 149 -22.09 8.16 -9.82
CA PRO A 149 -22.74 6.88 -10.11
C PRO A 149 -21.74 5.78 -10.50
N VAL A 150 -20.68 6.13 -11.23
CA VAL A 150 -19.64 5.17 -11.63
C VAL A 150 -18.77 4.77 -10.43
N ALA A 151 -18.42 5.73 -9.57
CA ALA A 151 -17.66 5.47 -8.36
C ALA A 151 -18.41 4.51 -7.40
N VAL A 152 -19.72 4.69 -7.21
CA VAL A 152 -20.53 3.79 -6.37
C VAL A 152 -20.58 2.39 -6.97
N LEU A 153 -20.78 2.27 -8.28
CA LEU A 153 -20.79 0.97 -8.96
C LEU A 153 -19.46 0.23 -8.78
N TYR A 154 -18.34 0.94 -8.88
CA TYR A 154 -17.00 0.40 -8.66
C TYR A 154 -16.82 -0.16 -7.23
N VAL A 155 -17.22 0.59 -6.20
CA VAL A 155 -17.17 0.13 -4.79
C VAL A 155 -17.98 -1.15 -4.63
N VAL A 156 -19.22 -1.15 -5.13
CA VAL A 156 -20.15 -2.26 -4.96
C VAL A 156 -19.60 -3.51 -5.65
N LEU A 157 -19.12 -3.38 -6.90
CA LEU A 157 -18.52 -4.49 -7.63
C LEU A 157 -17.24 -5.00 -6.94
N GLY A 158 -16.37 -4.11 -6.49
CA GLY A 158 -15.14 -4.48 -5.77
C GLY A 158 -15.44 -5.25 -4.48
N LEU A 159 -16.40 -4.78 -3.69
CA LEU A 159 -16.86 -5.47 -2.48
C LEU A 159 -17.49 -6.84 -2.80
N VAL A 160 -18.33 -6.92 -3.83
CA VAL A 160 -18.94 -8.19 -4.26
C VAL A 160 -17.87 -9.19 -4.67
N ILE A 161 -16.87 -8.76 -5.47
CA ILE A 161 -15.76 -9.62 -5.89
C ILE A 161 -14.96 -10.10 -4.68
N ALA A 162 -14.65 -9.20 -3.74
CA ALA A 162 -13.92 -9.55 -2.52
C ALA A 162 -14.68 -10.58 -1.67
N VAL A 163 -15.98 -10.37 -1.43
CA VAL A 163 -16.82 -11.27 -0.62
C VAL A 163 -17.01 -12.62 -1.32
N VAL A 164 -17.27 -12.62 -2.63
CA VAL A 164 -17.43 -13.85 -3.41
C VAL A 164 -16.12 -14.62 -3.46
N GLY A 165 -15.00 -13.95 -3.73
CA GLY A 165 -13.67 -14.55 -3.77
C GLY A 165 -13.29 -15.20 -2.44
N GLY A 166 -13.46 -14.48 -1.33
CA GLY A 166 -13.22 -15.04 0.00
C GLY A 166 -14.16 -16.20 0.36
N THR A 167 -15.44 -16.09 0.01
CA THR A 167 -16.42 -17.17 0.26
C THR A 167 -16.11 -18.43 -0.56
N ILE A 168 -15.65 -18.29 -1.80
CA ILE A 168 -15.22 -19.42 -2.63
C ILE A 168 -14.01 -20.11 -2.00
N ILE A 169 -13.01 -19.34 -1.57
CA ILE A 169 -11.80 -19.87 -0.91
C ILE A 169 -12.16 -20.63 0.37
N GLU A 170 -13.10 -20.09 1.16
CA GLU A 170 -13.62 -20.74 2.37
C GLU A 170 -14.34 -22.06 2.05
N LYS A 171 -15.22 -22.06 1.04
CA LYS A 171 -15.96 -23.27 0.63
C LYS A 171 -15.06 -24.36 0.06
N LEU A 172 -14.01 -23.99 -0.67
CA LEU A 172 -13.03 -24.93 -1.21
C LEU A 172 -12.08 -25.49 -0.16
N LYS A 173 -12.14 -24.99 1.10
CA LYS A 173 -11.25 -25.38 2.20
C LYS A 173 -9.78 -25.36 1.76
N MET A 174 -9.37 -24.27 1.10
CA MET A 174 -7.99 -24.11 0.60
C MET A 174 -6.96 -23.92 1.72
N GLU A 175 -7.38 -24.06 2.98
CA GLU A 175 -6.54 -24.05 4.18
C GLU A 175 -5.32 -24.96 4.08
N LYS A 176 -5.47 -26.11 3.42
CA LYS A 176 -4.38 -27.07 3.19
C LYS A 176 -3.27 -26.58 2.24
N TYR A 177 -3.50 -25.53 1.46
CA TYR A 177 -2.52 -24.98 0.52
C TYR A 177 -1.78 -23.76 1.08
N VAL A 178 -2.19 -23.26 2.25
CA VAL A 178 -1.50 -22.16 2.92
C VAL A 178 -0.32 -22.72 3.69
N GLU A 179 0.84 -22.05 3.56
CA GLU A 179 2.10 -22.46 4.17
C GLU A 179 1.92 -22.77 5.67
N SER A 180 2.45 -23.90 6.13
CA SER A 180 2.15 -24.40 7.48
C SER A 180 2.64 -23.50 8.61
N PHE A 181 3.61 -22.59 8.38
CA PHE A 181 4.01 -21.58 9.38
C PHE A 181 2.88 -20.59 9.70
N ILE A 182 1.94 -20.41 8.77
CA ILE A 182 0.78 -19.54 8.92
C ILE A 182 -0.34 -20.25 9.68
N SER A 183 -0.57 -21.55 9.42
CA SER A 183 -1.57 -22.37 10.13
C SER A 183 -1.14 -22.87 11.50
N LYS A 184 0.17 -22.99 11.77
CA LYS A 184 0.72 -23.48 13.05
C LYS A 184 1.18 -22.38 14.00
N GLY A 185 0.85 -21.12 13.74
CA GLY A 185 0.91 -20.06 14.75
C GLY A 185 -0.16 -20.27 15.82
N GLY A 186 -0.16 -21.44 16.46
CA GLY A 186 -1.10 -21.80 17.49
C GLY A 186 -0.94 -20.87 18.67
N SER A 187 -2.06 -20.39 19.20
CA SER A 187 -2.26 -20.08 20.62
C SER A 187 -1.02 -19.55 21.35
N ALA A 188 -0.32 -18.59 20.77
CA ALA A 188 0.36 -17.63 21.60
C ALA A 188 -0.81 -16.79 22.09
N ASP A 189 -1.12 -16.93 23.38
CA ASP A 189 -1.49 -15.75 24.16
C ASP A 189 -0.39 -14.71 23.88
N ILE A 190 -0.51 -14.01 22.76
CA ILE A 190 0.10 -12.71 22.62
C ILE A 190 -0.84 -11.86 23.45
N GLU A 191 -0.70 -11.96 24.79
CA GLU A 191 -0.67 -10.74 25.58
C GLU A 191 0.24 -9.83 24.78
N SER A 192 -0.36 -8.95 23.98
CA SER A 192 0.38 -7.94 23.27
C SER A 192 1.12 -7.24 24.40
N PRO A 193 2.45 -7.41 24.57
CA PRO A 193 3.13 -6.64 25.59
C PRO A 193 2.73 -5.21 25.28
N GLU A 194 2.28 -4.44 26.29
CA GLU A 194 1.90 -3.06 26.05
C GLU A 194 3.14 -2.34 25.50
N LEU A 195 3.25 -2.30 24.17
CA LEU A 195 4.45 -1.81 23.51
C LEU A 195 4.61 -0.38 23.97
N THR A 196 5.73 -0.10 24.63
CA THR A 196 6.01 1.27 25.02
C THR A 196 6.16 2.12 23.76
N ARG A 197 6.01 3.43 23.87
CA ARG A 197 6.12 4.33 22.71
C ARG A 197 7.43 4.14 21.92
N ARG A 198 8.50 3.67 22.60
CA ARG A 198 9.79 3.32 21.98
C ARG A 198 9.72 2.01 21.21
N ASP A 199 9.15 0.96 21.79
CA ASP A 199 9.01 -0.34 21.13
C ASP A 199 8.15 -0.27 19.87
N ARG A 200 7.12 0.60 19.86
CA ARG A 200 6.30 0.85 18.65
C ARG A 200 7.08 1.48 17.51
N VAL A 201 7.99 2.40 17.83
CA VAL A 201 8.86 3.03 16.83
C VAL A 201 9.89 2.04 16.30
N VAL A 202 10.43 1.18 17.18
CA VAL A 202 11.35 0.10 16.77
C VAL A 202 10.64 -0.88 15.84
N TYR A 203 9.44 -1.35 16.21
CA TYR A 203 8.61 -2.20 15.37
C TYR A 203 8.34 -1.59 14.00
N ALA A 204 7.92 -0.31 13.96
CA ALA A 204 7.66 0.37 12.71
C ALA A 204 8.93 0.51 11.84
N LYS A 205 10.10 0.74 12.44
CA LYS A 205 11.38 0.80 11.72
C LYS A 205 11.80 -0.56 11.17
N GLU A 206 11.66 -1.63 11.94
CA GLU A 206 11.98 -2.98 11.49
C GLU A 206 11.10 -3.38 10.30
N GLN A 207 9.79 -3.11 10.37
CA GLN A 207 8.85 -3.35 9.28
C GLN A 207 9.21 -2.57 8.01
N VAL A 208 9.65 -1.31 8.15
CA VAL A 208 10.15 -0.52 7.01
C VAL A 208 11.37 -1.19 6.39
N VAL A 209 12.36 -1.57 7.19
CA VAL A 209 13.61 -2.17 6.70
C VAL A 209 13.35 -3.51 5.99
N ASP A 210 12.54 -4.37 6.58
CA ASP A 210 12.24 -5.69 6.02
C ASP A 210 11.44 -5.60 4.72
N THR A 211 10.47 -4.67 4.67
CA THR A 211 9.69 -4.43 3.46
C THR A 211 10.53 -3.77 2.38
N PHE A 212 11.32 -2.76 2.74
CA PHE A 212 12.19 -2.05 1.82
C PHE A 212 13.19 -3.00 1.16
N LYS A 213 13.87 -3.87 1.92
CA LYS A 213 14.81 -4.86 1.36
C LYS A 213 14.17 -5.78 0.32
N LYS A 214 12.90 -6.15 0.51
CA LYS A 214 12.17 -7.01 -0.42
C LYS A 214 11.68 -6.26 -1.66
N VAL A 215 11.20 -5.03 -1.50
CA VAL A 215 10.52 -4.27 -2.56
C VAL A 215 11.50 -3.43 -3.40
N PHE A 216 12.59 -2.94 -2.79
CA PHE A 216 13.57 -2.05 -3.44
C PHE A 216 14.17 -2.61 -4.75
N PRO A 217 14.54 -3.90 -4.86
CA PRO A 217 15.04 -4.44 -6.12
C PRO A 217 14.01 -4.32 -7.26
N TYR A 218 12.74 -4.53 -6.95
CA TYR A 218 11.65 -4.43 -7.93
C TYR A 218 11.35 -2.98 -8.31
N ILE A 219 11.42 -2.05 -7.35
CA ILE A 219 11.31 -0.61 -7.62
C ILE A 219 12.42 -0.19 -8.60
N LEU A 220 13.66 -0.60 -8.33
CA LEU A 220 14.81 -0.23 -9.15
C LEU A 220 14.67 -0.72 -10.59
N VAL A 221 14.19 -1.95 -10.79
CA VAL A 221 13.91 -2.50 -12.13
C VAL A 221 12.73 -1.77 -12.80
N GLY A 222 11.62 -1.58 -12.08
CA GLY A 222 10.41 -0.95 -12.62
C GLY A 222 10.62 0.51 -13.03
N VAL A 223 11.26 1.30 -12.15
CA VAL A 223 11.62 2.69 -12.42
C VAL A 223 12.69 2.77 -13.51
N GLY A 224 13.63 1.83 -13.56
CA GLY A 224 14.62 1.74 -14.63
C GLY A 224 13.98 1.58 -16.01
N ILE A 225 13.02 0.66 -16.12
CA ILE A 225 12.24 0.47 -17.36
C ILE A 225 11.41 1.71 -17.66
N GLY A 226 10.74 2.30 -16.66
CA GLY A 226 9.93 3.51 -16.82
C GLY A 226 10.74 4.70 -17.33
N ALA A 227 11.90 4.98 -16.73
CA ALA A 227 12.78 6.08 -17.10
C ALA A 227 13.43 5.90 -18.48
N ALA A 228 13.66 4.66 -18.90
CA ALA A 228 14.04 4.37 -20.28
C ALA A 228 12.90 4.69 -21.24
N ILE A 229 11.68 4.23 -20.95
CA ILE A 229 10.53 4.43 -21.84
C ILE A 229 10.13 5.90 -21.97
N HIS A 230 10.10 6.66 -20.86
CA HIS A 230 9.52 8.00 -20.79
C HIS A 230 10.25 9.06 -21.65
N ASN A 231 11.53 8.86 -21.95
CA ASN A 231 12.32 9.76 -22.81
C ASN A 231 12.53 9.22 -24.23
N TRP A 232 12.13 7.96 -24.47
CA TRP A 232 12.20 7.34 -25.79
C TRP A 232 10.87 7.37 -26.55
N ILE A 233 9.73 7.35 -25.84
CA ILE A 233 8.40 7.40 -26.44
C ILE A 233 7.85 8.85 -26.37
N PRO A 234 7.60 9.52 -27.51
CA PRO A 234 7.00 10.85 -27.53
C PRO A 234 5.59 10.82 -26.93
N GLU A 235 5.20 11.86 -26.19
CA GLU A 235 3.83 12.06 -25.69
C GLU A 235 2.78 12.07 -26.82
N GLU A 236 3.21 12.28 -28.06
CA GLU A 236 2.38 12.33 -29.27
C GLU A 236 1.83 10.95 -29.70
N TRP A 237 2.35 9.86 -29.12
CA TRP A 237 1.96 8.49 -29.43
C TRP A 237 0.97 7.88 -28.41
N VAL A 238 0.66 8.59 -27.32
CA VAL A 238 -0.20 8.14 -26.20
C VAL A 238 -1.37 9.11 -26.03
#